data_AF-A0A557XHH2-F1
#
_entry.id   AF-A0A557XHH2-F1
#
_cell.length_a   1.000
_cell.length_b   1.000
_cell.length_c   1.000
_cell.angle_alpha   90.00
_cell.angle_beta   90.00
_cell.angle_gamma   90.00
#
_symmetry.space_group_name_H-M   'P 1'
#
loop_
_entity.id
_entity.type
_entity.pdbx_description
1 polymer ?
#
loop_
_entity_poly.entity_id
_entity_poly.type
_entity_poly.pdbx_seq_one_letter_code
_entity_poly.pdbx_strand_id
1 'polypeptide(L)' 'MGRGRAKAKQTKVARELKYSSPQTDFQRLQRELSGTGAAEIGDSGELDDGPDNSWDADDWRP' A
#
# COMPACT_ATOMS: atom_id res chain seq x y z
N MET A 1 12.16 -38.85 3.72
CA MET A 1 12.81 -38.24 4.91
C MET A 1 13.27 -36.77 4.68
N GLY A 2 12.50 -35.92 3.98
CA GLY A 2 12.97 -34.56 3.62
C GLY A 2 11.95 -33.42 3.73
N ARG A 3 10.65 -33.72 3.94
CA ARG A 3 9.58 -32.71 3.94
C ARG A 3 9.64 -31.76 5.14
N GLY A 4 10.02 -32.25 6.33
CA GLY A 4 10.07 -31.43 7.56
C GLY A 4 11.09 -30.29 7.47
N ARG A 5 12.26 -30.54 6.87
CA ARG A 5 13.31 -29.52 6.69
C ARG A 5 12.91 -28.45 5.67
N ALA A 6 12.29 -28.87 4.56
CA ALA A 6 11.77 -27.93 3.56
C ALA A 6 10.67 -27.05 4.15
N LYS A 7 9.71 -27.63 4.89
CA LYS A 7 8.64 -26.89 5.57
C LYS A 7 9.21 -25.87 6.58
N ALA A 8 10.17 -26.28 7.40
CA ALA A 8 10.83 -25.37 8.35
C ALA A 8 11.54 -24.20 7.65
N LYS A 9 12.25 -24.45 6.54
CA LYS A 9 12.87 -23.39 5.74
C LYS A 9 11.83 -22.43 5.17
N GLN A 10 10.72 -22.94 4.64
CA GLN A 10 9.66 -22.11 4.07
C GLN A 10 8.96 -21.26 5.13
N THR A 11 8.67 -21.81 6.32
CA THR A 11 8.08 -21.03 7.42
C THR A 11 9.02 -19.91 7.90
N LYS A 12 10.34 -20.17 7.93
CA LYS A 12 11.32 -19.13 8.27
C LYS A 12 11.31 -18.00 7.24
N VAL A 13 11.41 -18.33 5.95
CA VAL A 13 11.39 -17.35 4.85
C VAL A 13 10.08 -16.56 4.85
N ALA A 14 8.94 -17.22 5.02
CA ALA A 14 7.64 -16.54 5.07
C ALA A 14 7.52 -15.57 6.26
N ARG A 15 8.08 -15.93 7.42
CA ARG A 15 8.13 -15.04 8.58
C ARG A 15 9.03 -13.84 8.31
N GLU A 16 10.21 -14.07 7.74
CA GLU A 16 11.12 -12.99 7.35
C GLU A 16 10.43 -12.04 6.36
N LEU A 17 9.73 -12.54 5.35
CA LEU A 17 8.98 -11.70 4.41
C LEU A 17 7.81 -10.95 5.05
N LYS A 18 7.06 -11.61 5.95
CA LYS A 18 5.89 -11.00 6.60
C LYS A 18 6.26 -9.89 7.58
N TYR A 19 7.38 -10.05 8.29
CA TYR A 19 7.78 -9.17 9.38
C TYR A 19 9.05 -8.37 9.07
N SER A 20 9.66 -8.53 7.89
CA SER A 20 10.66 -7.59 7.39
C SER A 20 9.94 -6.31 7.02
N SER A 21 10.14 -5.28 7.83
CA SER A 21 9.88 -3.92 7.38
C SER A 21 10.96 -3.58 6.35
N PRO A 22 10.61 -3.22 5.10
CA PRO A 22 11.58 -2.67 4.18
C PRO A 22 12.21 -1.43 4.81
N GLN A 23 13.53 -1.30 4.74
CA GLN A 23 14.18 -0.06 5.13
C GLN A 23 13.87 1.00 4.06
N THR A 24 12.88 1.84 4.32
CA THR A 24 12.49 2.92 3.43
C THR A 24 13.39 4.13 3.66
N ASP A 25 13.95 4.69 2.58
CA ASP A 25 14.69 5.94 2.65
C ASP A 25 13.70 7.11 2.70
N PHE A 26 13.42 7.59 3.91
CA PHE A 26 12.51 8.72 4.16
C PHE A 26 12.96 10.01 3.45
N GLN A 27 14.28 10.22 3.27
CA GLN A 27 14.80 11.41 2.59
C GLN A 27 14.45 11.40 1.11
N ARG A 28 14.52 10.22 0.47
CA ARG A 28 14.10 10.05 -0.91
C ARG A 28 12.59 10.23 -1.07
N LEU A 29 11.80 9.60 -0.20
CA LEU A 29 10.33 9.70 -0.22
C LEU A 29 9.85 11.14 -0.05
N GLN A 30 10.46 11.89 0.88
CA GLN A 30 10.14 13.30 1.08
C GLN A 30 10.42 14.15 -0.16
N ARG A 31 11.55 13.92 -0.84
CA ARG A 31 11.87 14.62 -2.10
C ARG A 31 10.83 14.34 -3.18
N GLU A 32 10.46 13.08 -3.37
CA GLU A 32 9.44 12.67 -4.36
C GLU A 32 8.07 13.33 -4.05
N LEU A 33 7.60 13.29 -2.80
CA LEU A 33 6.36 13.96 -2.38
C LEU A 33 6.40 15.48 -2.55
N SER A 34 7.52 16.11 -2.19
CA SER A 34 7.68 17.56 -2.33
C SER A 34 7.79 18.02 -3.80
N GLY A 35 8.30 17.14 -4.68
CA GLY A 35 8.46 17.42 -6.10
C GLY A 35 7.19 17.22 -6.92
N THR A 36 6.29 16.32 -6.51
CA THR A 36 5.02 16.04 -7.22
C THR A 36 3.85 16.90 -6.72
N GLY A 37 3.89 17.40 -5.48
CA GLY A 37 2.80 18.19 -4.90
C GLY A 37 2.63 19.61 -5.46
N ALA A 38 3.62 20.16 -6.17
CA ALA A 38 3.53 21.50 -6.74
C ALA A 38 3.07 21.54 -8.21
N ALA A 39 3.19 20.43 -8.95
CA ALA A 39 2.90 20.38 -10.38
C ALA A 39 1.48 19.88 -10.71
N GLU A 40 0.85 19.11 -9.83
CA GLU A 40 -0.43 18.42 -10.13
C GLU A 40 -1.66 19.01 -9.42
N ILE A 41 -1.51 19.95 -8.46
CA ILE A 41 -2.66 20.62 -7.78
C ILE A 41 -3.24 21.76 -8.65
N GLY A 42 -2.98 21.74 -9.96
CA GLY A 42 -3.38 22.80 -10.90
C GLY A 42 -4.47 22.42 -11.90
N ASP A 43 -4.88 21.14 -12.02
CA ASP A 43 -5.71 20.72 -13.17
C ASP A 43 -6.76 19.62 -12.92
N SER A 44 -6.99 19.12 -11.70
CA SER A 44 -8.12 18.19 -11.46
C SER A 44 -9.43 18.96 -11.24
N GLY A 45 -9.94 19.58 -12.30
CA GLY A 45 -11.33 20.02 -12.38
C GLY A 45 -12.28 18.82 -12.42
N GLU A 46 -13.40 18.94 -11.70
CA GLU A 46 -14.64 18.17 -11.88
C GLU A 46 -14.56 16.65 -11.61
N LEU A 47 -14.59 16.25 -10.34
CA LEU A 47 -15.11 14.92 -9.97
C LEU A 47 -16.64 14.98 -10.08
N ASP A 48 -17.14 14.50 -11.22
CA ASP A 48 -18.54 14.12 -11.47
C ASP A 48 -19.00 13.12 -10.38
N ASP A 49 -19.82 13.59 -9.43
CA ASP A 49 -20.50 12.75 -8.44
C ASP A 49 -21.64 11.98 -9.13
N GLY A 50 -21.27 10.93 -9.87
CA GLY A 50 -22.21 10.01 -10.49
C GLY A 50 -22.93 9.14 -9.44
N PRO A 51 -24.16 8.65 -9.71
CA PRO A 51 -25.00 7.87 -8.78
C PRO A 51 -24.47 6.45 -8.45
N ASP A 52 -23.20 6.17 -8.72
CA ASP A 52 -22.48 4.92 -8.42
C ASP A 52 -22.01 4.87 -6.95
N ASN A 53 -21.79 6.03 -6.33
CA ASN A 53 -21.15 6.18 -5.02
C ASN A 53 -22.05 5.77 -3.83
N SER A 54 -23.26 5.27 -4.10
CA SER A 54 -24.26 4.91 -3.08
C SER A 54 -24.02 3.55 -2.43
N TRP A 55 -23.19 2.68 -3.01
CA TRP A 55 -23.05 1.29 -2.56
C TRP A 55 -21.95 1.07 -1.52
N ASP A 56 -21.02 2.02 -1.35
CA ASP A 56 -19.93 1.95 -0.37
C ASP A 56 -20.19 2.76 0.92
N ALA A 57 -21.21 3.63 0.93
CA ALA A 57 -21.49 4.51 2.06
C ALA A 57 -22.24 3.81 3.22
N ASP A 58 -23.00 2.75 2.94
CA ASP A 58 -23.87 2.08 3.92
C ASP A 58 -23.25 0.83 4.58
N ASP A 59 -22.21 0.22 3.99
CA ASP A 59 -21.60 -1.03 4.50
C ASP A 59 -20.58 -0.80 5.64
N TRP A 60 -20.16 0.46 5.85
CA TRP A 60 -19.12 0.83 6.84
C TRP A 60 -19.66 1.44 8.14
N ARG A 61 -20.95 1.30 8.46
CA ARG A 61 -21.48 1.78 9.76
C ARG A 61 -21.31 0.69 10.84
N PRO A 62 -20.41 0.88 11.84
CA PRO A 62 -20.19 -0.09 12.93
C PRO A 62 -21.35 -0.15 13.93
#